data_AF-A0A0A2A5I3-F1
#
_entry.id   AF-A0A0A2A5I3-F1
#
_cell.length_a   1.000
_cell.length_b   1.000
_cell.length_c   1.000
_cell.angle_alpha   90.00
_cell.angle_beta   90.00
_cell.angle_gamma   90.00
#
_symmetry.space_group_name_H-M   'P 1'
#
loop_
_entity.id
_entity.type
_entity.pdbx_description
1 polymer ?
#
loop_
_entity_poly.entity_id
_entity_poly.type
_entity_poly.pdbx_seq_one_letter_code
_entity_poly.pdbx_strand_id
1 'polypeptide(L)'
;MTLSLNIGNLFNDSSSHALVDELRKRNSEEEILEFEKKFNSKNEKNLHIHICRFLKNRSISRGLASKWLITIIKNKESIIDSLKS
;
A
#
# COMPACT_ATOMS: atom_id res chain seq x y z
N MET A 1 18.55 -23.90 -3.41
CA MET A 1 19.01 -22.52 -3.22
C MET A 1 17.87 -21.71 -2.64
N THR A 2 17.94 -21.36 -1.36
CA THR A 2 16.97 -20.45 -0.72
C THR A 2 17.23 -19.04 -1.22
N LEU A 3 16.32 -18.48 -2.00
CA LEU A 3 16.28 -17.04 -2.27
C LEU A 3 15.96 -16.34 -0.95
N SER A 4 16.98 -16.04 -0.14
CA SER A 4 16.84 -15.05 0.91
C SER A 4 16.67 -13.70 0.20
N LEU A 5 15.44 -13.36 -0.15
CA LEU A 5 15.08 -12.00 -0.50
C LEU A 5 15.47 -11.13 0.70
N ASN A 6 16.58 -10.43 0.58
CA ASN A 6 16.96 -9.40 1.54
C ASN A 6 15.98 -8.23 1.36
N ILE A 7 14.77 -8.42 1.90
CA ILE A 7 13.63 -7.50 1.76
C ILE A 7 13.99 -6.10 2.26
N GLY A 8 14.98 -5.99 3.17
CA GLY A 8 15.49 -4.72 3.70
C GLY A 8 16.18 -3.83 2.67
N ASN A 9 16.79 -4.39 1.61
CA ASN A 9 17.54 -3.62 0.61
C ASN A 9 16.71 -3.16 -0.59
N LEU A 10 15.44 -3.59 -0.73
CA LEU A 10 14.66 -3.30 -1.95
C LEU A 10 14.02 -1.90 -1.95
N PHE A 11 13.93 -1.25 -0.78
CA PHE A 11 13.50 0.13 -0.67
C PHE A 11 14.41 0.81 0.35
N ASN A 12 15.42 1.51 -0.16
CA ASN A 12 16.19 2.49 0.60
C ASN A 12 15.22 3.38 1.39
N ASP A 13 15.53 3.75 2.63
CA ASP A 13 14.62 4.48 3.53
C ASP A 13 14.01 5.73 2.87
N SER A 14 14.77 6.38 1.96
CA SER A 14 14.32 7.50 1.13
C SER A 14 13.10 7.19 0.26
N SER A 15 13.02 6.01 -0.36
CA SER A 15 11.88 5.60 -1.20
C SER A 15 10.62 5.32 -0.37
N SER A 16 10.79 4.85 0.87
CA SER A 16 9.67 4.66 1.81
C SER A 16 9.09 5.99 2.26
N HIS A 17 9.94 6.98 2.57
CA HIS A 17 9.49 8.32 2.91
C HIS A 17 8.78 9.01 1.74
N ALA A 18 9.33 8.93 0.52
CA ALA A 18 8.69 9.49 -0.67
C ALA A 18 7.31 8.87 -0.94
N LEU A 19 7.16 7.55 -0.75
CA LEU A 19 5.86 6.87 -0.90
C LEU A 19 4.84 7.35 0.15
N VAL A 20 5.27 7.55 1.40
CA VAL A 20 4.41 8.08 2.46
C VAL A 20 3.98 9.50 2.15
N ASP A 21 4.89 10.35 1.69
CA ASP A 21 4.59 11.76 1.38
C ASP A 21 3.63 11.87 0.19
N GLU A 22 3.79 11.01 -0.82
CA GLU A 22 2.78 10.90 -1.87
C GLU A 22 1.44 10.47 -1.27
N LEU A 23 1.35 9.35 -0.54
CA LEU A 23 0.08 8.89 0.04
C LEU A 23 -0.61 9.93 0.93
N ARG A 24 0.15 10.75 1.68
CA ARG A 24 -0.39 11.83 2.52
C ARG A 24 -1.06 12.96 1.75
N LYS A 25 -0.72 13.16 0.47
CA LYS A 25 -1.40 14.14 -0.39
C LYS A 25 -2.80 13.70 -0.81
N ARG A 26 -3.18 12.44 -0.56
CA ARG A 26 -4.47 11.85 -0.95
C ARG A 26 -5.41 11.97 0.23
N ASN A 27 -6.45 12.78 0.08
CA ASN A 27 -7.37 13.17 1.14
C ASN A 27 -8.69 12.41 1.10
N SER A 28 -9.05 11.82 -0.04
CA SER A 28 -10.26 11.00 -0.21
C SER A 28 -9.96 9.52 -0.43
N GLU A 29 -10.98 8.66 -0.27
CA GLU A 29 -10.87 7.23 -0.55
C GLU A 29 -10.62 6.99 -2.05
N GLU A 30 -11.28 7.75 -2.91
CA GLU A 30 -11.15 7.66 -4.37
C GLU A 30 -9.73 7.97 -4.82
N GLU A 31 -9.10 9.01 -4.27
CA GLU A 31 -7.71 9.39 -4.56
C GLU A 31 -6.73 8.31 -4.12
N ILE A 32 -6.98 7.65 -2.98
CA ILE A 32 -6.18 6.52 -2.49
C ILE A 32 -6.30 5.34 -3.47
N LEU A 33 -7.51 5.04 -3.96
CA LEU A 33 -7.75 3.93 -4.89
C LEU A 33 -7.17 4.21 -6.28
N GLU A 34 -7.26 5.44 -6.79
CA GLU A 34 -6.62 5.83 -8.04
C GLU A 34 -5.10 5.71 -7.93
N PHE A 35 -4.54 6.17 -6.83
CA PHE A 35 -3.12 6.02 -6.56
C PHE A 35 -2.71 4.54 -6.48
N GLU A 36 -3.49 3.69 -5.81
CA GLU A 36 -3.25 2.24 -5.73
C GLU A 36 -3.19 1.58 -7.11
N LYS A 37 -4.17 1.88 -7.97
CA LYS A 37 -4.20 1.35 -9.34
C LYS A 37 -2.97 1.78 -10.14
N LYS A 38 -2.62 3.07 -10.09
CA LYS A 38 -1.45 3.62 -10.81
C LYS A 38 -0.13 3.12 -10.25
N PHE A 39 -0.04 2.91 -8.94
CA PHE A 39 1.14 2.36 -8.30
C PHE A 39 1.33 0.90 -8.69
N ASN A 40 0.28 0.08 -8.55
CA ASN A 40 0.35 -1.36 -8.84
C ASN A 40 0.61 -1.66 -10.33
N SER A 41 0.18 -0.80 -11.25
CA SER A 41 0.47 -0.99 -12.69
C SER A 41 1.93 -0.71 -13.07
N LYS A 42 2.69 -0.02 -12.20
CA LYS A 42 4.08 0.40 -12.45
C LYS A 42 5.11 -0.32 -11.59
N ASN A 43 4.68 -1.05 -10.56
CA ASN A 43 5.57 -1.65 -9.57
C ASN A 43 5.29 -3.15 -9.45
N GLU A 44 6.36 -3.93 -9.27
CA GLU A 44 6.26 -5.39 -9.08
C GLU A 44 5.52 -5.75 -7.79
N LYS A 45 5.68 -4.94 -6.74
CA LYS A 45 5.01 -5.16 -5.44
C LYS A 45 3.83 -4.22 -5.32
N ASN A 46 2.68 -4.78 -5.00
CA ASN A 46 1.46 -4.02 -4.77
C ASN A 46 1.57 -3.12 -3.53
N LEU A 47 0.87 -2.00 -3.56
CA LEU A 47 0.88 -0.97 -2.53
C LEU A 47 0.56 -1.51 -1.12
N HIS A 48 -0.38 -2.45 -1.02
CA HIS A 48 -0.76 -3.04 0.27
C HIS A 48 0.42 -3.73 0.98
N ILE A 49 1.40 -4.27 0.25
CA ILE A 49 2.61 -4.88 0.84
C ILE A 49 3.43 -3.82 1.57
N HIS A 50 3.55 -2.63 1.00
CA HIS A 50 4.25 -1.50 1.60
C HIS A 50 3.52 -0.99 2.84
N ILE A 51 2.20 -0.83 2.75
CA ILE A 51 1.37 -0.38 3.87
C ILE A 51 1.47 -1.38 5.04
N CYS A 52 1.41 -2.69 4.77
CA CYS A 52 1.61 -3.73 5.78
C CYS A 52 3.00 -3.65 6.45
N ARG A 53 4.04 -3.29 5.69
CA ARG A 53 5.38 -3.06 6.27
C ARG A 53 5.42 -1.84 7.16
N PHE A 54 4.77 -0.74 6.77
CA PHE A 54 4.66 0.44 7.61
C PHE A 54 3.96 0.14 8.94
N LEU A 55 2.90 -0.67 8.91
CA LEU A 55 2.20 -1.15 10.10
C LEU A 55 3.09 -2.01 11.00
N LYS A 56 3.80 -2.98 10.41
CA LYS A 56 4.71 -3.90 11.11
C LYS A 56 5.87 -3.14 11.78
N ASN A 57 6.54 -2.28 11.02
CA ASN A 57 7.76 -1.60 11.44
C ASN A 57 7.46 -0.30 12.21
N ARG A 58 6.19 0.11 12.31
CA ARG A 58 5.74 1.37 12.92
C ARG A 58 6.41 2.60 12.31
N SER A 59 6.72 2.56 11.02
CA SER A 59 7.41 3.64 10.31
C SER A 59 6.56 4.91 10.17
N ILE A 60 5.23 4.79 10.33
CA ILE A 60 4.27 5.90 10.41
C ILE A 60 3.18 5.58 11.45
N SER A 61 2.29 6.55 11.71
CA SER A 61 1.10 6.33 12.54
C SER A 61 0.29 5.13 12.05
N ARG A 62 0.01 4.19 12.96
CA ARG A 62 -0.80 3.00 12.67
C ARG A 62 -2.20 3.36 12.23
N GLY A 63 -2.81 4.39 12.82
CA GLY A 63 -4.14 4.84 12.41
C GLY A 63 -4.17 5.26 10.95
N LEU A 64 -3.14 5.97 10.50
CA LEU A 64 -3.02 6.42 9.11
C LEU A 64 -2.79 5.25 8.14
N ALA A 65 -1.82 4.39 8.44
CA ALA A 65 -1.54 3.21 7.62
C ALA A 65 -2.75 2.25 7.55
N SER A 66 -3.44 2.03 8.67
CA SER A 66 -4.65 1.22 8.71
C SER A 66 -5.78 1.82 7.89
N LYS A 67 -5.97 3.15 7.93
CA LYS A 67 -6.97 3.83 7.09
C LYS A 67 -6.74 3.50 5.61
N TRP A 68 -5.52 3.68 5.12
CA TRP A 68 -5.18 3.36 3.72
C TRP A 68 -5.41 1.90 3.38
N LEU A 69 -5.01 0.98 4.26
CA LEU A 69 -5.18 -0.46 4.04
C LEU A 69 -6.67 -0.85 3.99
N ILE A 70 -7.49 -0.34 4.91
CA ILE A 70 -8.92 -0.62 4.98
C ILE A 70 -9.62 -0.14 3.71
N THR A 71 -9.33 1.07 3.24
CA THR A 71 -9.88 1.59 1.97
C THR A 71 -9.60 0.65 0.81
N ILE A 72 -8.35 0.18 0.68
CA ILE A 72 -7.95 -0.74 -0.39
C ILE A 72 -8.67 -2.10 -0.27
N ILE A 73 -8.78 -2.66 0.94
CA ILE A 73 -9.44 -3.95 1.18
C ILE A 73 -10.92 -3.86 0.86
N LYS A 74 -11.63 -2.86 1.39
CA LYS A 74 -13.08 -2.68 1.15
C LYS A 74 -13.40 -2.56 -0.32
N ASN A 75 -12.59 -1.84 -1.10
CA ASN A 75 -12.78 -1.76 -2.55
C ASN A 75 -12.61 -3.12 -3.24
N LYS A 76 -11.62 -3.94 -2.83
CA LYS A 76 -11.44 -5.29 -3.40
C LYS A 76 -12.59 -6.22 -3.00
N GLU A 77 -13.05 -6.15 -1.76
CA GLU A 77 -14.23 -6.89 -1.29
C GLU A 77 -15.47 -6.51 -2.10
N SER A 78 -15.73 -5.22 -2.28
CA SER A 78 -16.85 -4.73 -3.10
C SER A 78 -16.79 -5.23 -4.55
N ILE A 79 -15.61 -5.26 -5.17
CA ILE A 79 -15.44 -5.80 -6.53
C ILE A 79 -15.75 -7.29 -6.55
N ILE A 80 -15.21 -8.06 -5.59
CA ILE A 80 -15.46 -9.49 -5.49
C ILE A 80 -16.95 -9.78 -5.32
N ASP A 81 -17.64 -9.01 -4.48
CA ASP A 81 -19.07 -9.22 -4.24
C ASP A 81 -19.91 -8.88 -5.48
N SER A 82 -19.53 -7.87 -6.26
CA SER A 82 -20.18 -7.57 -7.55
C SER A 82 -19.98 -8.65 -8.63
N LEU A 83 -19.02 -9.56 -8.45
CA LEU A 83 -18.78 -10.68 -9.36
C LEU A 83 -19.51 -11.95 -8.93
N LYS A 84 -20.02 -12.01 -7.69
CA LYS A 84 -20.79 -13.15 -7.18
C LYS A 84 -22.28 -13.03 -7.47
N SER A 85 -22.75 -11.81 -7.74
CA SER A 85 -24.11 -11.48 -8.20
C SER A 85 -24.26 -11.71 -9.69
#